data_AF-A0A6N6MNJ7-F1
#
_entry.id   AF-A0A6N6MNJ7-F1
#
_cell.length_a   1.000
_cell.length_b   1.000
_cell.length_c   1.000
_cell.angle_alpha   90.00
_cell.angle_beta   90.00
_cell.angle_gamma   90.00
#
_symmetry.space_group_name_H-M   'P 1'
#
loop_
_entity.id
_entity.type
_entity.pdbx_description
1 polymer ?
#
loop_
_entity_poly.entity_id
_entity_poly.type
_entity_poly.pdbx_seq_one_letter_code
_entity_poly.pdbx_strand_id
1 'polypeptide(L)'
;MADAGNALPTEAVPPQADRLHLLHRIAEALDMPLADLYGHALRAGHTPPTEVECAAVLAAFLRIGDPNARRRCLSLLQALAEG
;
A
#
# COMPACT_ATOMS: atom_id res chain seq x y z
N MET A 1 8.50 -18.79 -37.81
CA MET A 1 8.27 -17.47 -37.17
C MET A 1 7.94 -17.76 -35.73
N ALA A 2 8.87 -17.48 -34.81
CA ALA A 2 8.70 -17.71 -33.38
C ALA A 2 8.11 -16.43 -32.75
N ASP A 3 6.96 -16.57 -32.10
CA ASP A 3 6.33 -15.52 -31.30
C ASP A 3 6.92 -15.57 -29.89
N ALA A 4 7.72 -14.56 -29.55
CA ALA A 4 8.26 -14.36 -28.22
C ALA A 4 7.21 -13.61 -27.38
N GLY A 5 6.34 -14.37 -26.72
CA GLY A 5 5.47 -13.85 -25.68
C GLY A 5 6.30 -13.30 -24.51
N ASN A 6 6.40 -11.98 -24.45
CA ASN A 6 7.04 -11.20 -23.38
C ASN A 6 6.30 -11.43 -22.05
N ALA A 7 6.70 -12.47 -21.31
CA ALA A 7 6.31 -12.66 -19.93
C ALA A 7 6.96 -11.54 -19.10
N LEU A 8 6.15 -10.57 -18.65
CA LEU A 8 6.55 -9.63 -17.62
C LEU A 8 7.04 -10.43 -16.40
N PRO A 9 8.20 -10.12 -15.82
CA PRO A 9 8.63 -10.76 -14.59
C PRO A 9 7.60 -10.48 -13.51
N THR A 10 6.95 -11.52 -12.99
CA THR A 10 6.31 -11.45 -11.68
C THR A 10 7.40 -11.05 -10.70
N GLU A 11 7.36 -9.81 -10.22
CA GLU A 11 8.17 -9.38 -9.09
C GLU A 11 7.76 -10.24 -7.90
N ALA A 12 8.55 -11.29 -7.63
CA ALA A 12 8.41 -12.07 -6.42
C ALA A 12 8.54 -11.11 -5.24
N VAL A 13 7.48 -10.97 -4.44
CA VAL A 13 7.51 -10.16 -3.24
C VAL A 13 8.62 -10.73 -2.36
N PRO A 14 9.73 -10.01 -2.14
CA PRO A 14 10.85 -10.55 -1.41
C PRO A 14 10.41 -10.86 0.03
N PRO A 15 10.91 -11.95 0.63
CA PRO A 15 10.60 -12.27 2.01
C PRO A 15 10.93 -11.06 2.89
N GLN A 16 10.14 -10.86 3.94
CA GLN A 16 10.14 -9.62 4.73
C GLN A 16 11.54 -9.19 5.16
N ALA A 17 12.43 -10.13 5.50
CA ALA A 17 13.83 -9.87 5.85
C ALA A 17 14.63 -9.17 4.72
N ASP A 18 14.46 -9.59 3.47
CA ASP A 18 15.17 -9.01 2.32
C ASP A 18 14.69 -7.58 2.04
N ARG A 19 13.39 -7.32 2.26
CA ARG A 19 12.82 -5.97 2.16
C ARG A 19 13.40 -5.03 3.23
N LEU A 20 13.59 -5.49 4.47
CA LEU A 20 14.17 -4.67 5.54
C LEU A 20 15.64 -4.31 5.25
N HIS A 21 16.42 -5.26 4.70
CA HIS A 21 17.79 -4.99 4.26
C HIS A 21 17.85 -3.94 3.15
N LEU A 22 16.91 -4.00 2.20
CA LEU A 22 16.83 -3.04 1.09
C LEU A 22 16.48 -1.64 1.60
N LEU A 23 15.50 -1.54 2.51
CA LEU A 23 15.12 -0.27 3.16
C LEU A 23 16.28 0.31 3.99
N HIS A 24 17.07 -0.53 4.67
CA HIS A 24 18.26 -0.08 5.40
C HIS A 24 19.28 0.58 4.46
N ARG A 25 19.61 -0.08 3.34
CA ARG A 25 20.55 0.47 2.35
C ARG A 25 20.06 1.77 1.71
N ILE A 26 18.75 1.90 1.51
CA ILE A 26 18.14 3.14 1.00
C ILE A 26 18.28 4.26 2.03
N ALA A 27 18.01 3.98 3.32
CA ALA A 27 18.14 4.97 4.38
C ALA A 27 19.57 5.49 4.51
N GLU A 28 20.56 4.59 4.46
CA GLU A 28 21.98 4.95 4.46
C GLU A 28 22.36 5.80 3.26
N ALA A 29 21.91 5.44 2.05
CA ALA A 29 22.23 6.17 0.83
C ALA A 29 21.63 7.59 0.80
N LEU A 30 20.49 7.78 1.45
CA LEU A 30 19.77 9.05 1.53
C LEU A 30 20.14 9.86 2.78
N ASP A 31 21.08 9.37 3.61
CA ASP A 31 21.47 9.96 4.90
C ASP A 31 20.26 10.34 5.77
N MET A 32 19.29 9.42 5.83
CA MET A 32 18.04 9.63 6.54
C MET A 32 17.81 8.56 7.60
N PRO A 33 17.11 8.88 8.70
CA PRO A 33 16.68 7.89 9.68
C PRO A 33 15.85 6.79 9.02
N LEU A 34 16.21 5.54 9.26
CA LEU A 34 15.44 4.38 8.77
C LEU A 34 13.97 4.40 9.26
N ALA A 35 13.72 5.03 10.42
CA ALA A 35 12.38 5.27 10.96
C ALA A 35 11.47 6.08 10.01
N ASP A 36 12.04 6.95 9.16
CA ASP A 36 11.26 7.76 8.22
C ASP A 36 10.78 6.94 7.03
N LEU A 37 11.55 5.95 6.59
CA LEU A 37 11.11 4.96 5.59
C LEU A 37 10.09 3.98 6.19
N TYR A 38 10.27 3.62 7.46
CA TYR A 38 9.30 2.82 8.18
C TYR A 38 8.04 3.58 8.57
N GLY A 39 8.03 4.92 8.65
CA GLY A 39 6.85 5.70 9.00
C GLY A 39 5.63 5.40 8.11
N HIS A 40 5.87 4.95 6.87
CA HIS A 40 4.82 4.47 5.97
C HIS A 40 4.60 2.94 6.02
N ALA A 41 5.63 2.14 6.32
CA ALA A 41 5.53 0.68 6.37
C ALA A 41 5.09 0.10 7.74
N LEU A 42 5.39 0.79 8.85
CA LEU A 42 5.04 0.43 10.23
C LEU A 42 3.68 0.97 10.67
N ARG A 43 3.02 1.85 9.91
CA ARG A 43 1.60 2.18 10.17
C ARG A 43 0.64 1.01 9.89
N ALA A 44 1.14 -0.10 9.35
CA ALA A 44 0.49 -1.40 9.44
C ALA A 44 0.58 -2.04 10.85
N GLY A 45 0.93 -1.28 11.88
CA GLY A 45 1.10 -1.75 13.25
C GLY A 45 -0.08 -1.41 14.14
N HIS A 46 -0.90 -2.43 14.46
CA HIS A 46 -1.72 -2.69 15.67
C HIS A 46 -2.55 -1.58 16.33
N THR A 47 -2.47 -0.33 15.88
CA THR A 47 -3.18 0.80 16.46
C THR A 47 -4.48 0.95 15.69
N PRO A 48 -5.64 0.87 16.36
CA PRO A 48 -6.90 1.13 15.69
C PRO A 48 -6.87 2.54 15.09
N PRO A 49 -7.48 2.75 13.91
CA PRO A 49 -7.56 4.07 13.31
C PRO A 49 -8.24 5.04 14.28
N THR A 50 -7.71 6.25 14.37
CA THR A 50 -8.31 7.33 15.16
C THR A 50 -9.63 7.79 14.55
N GLU A 51 -10.47 8.45 15.34
CA GLU A 51 -11.74 9.03 14.85
C GLU A 51 -11.51 10.01 13.68
N VAL A 52 -10.44 10.80 13.75
CA VAL A 52 -10.05 11.75 12.69
C VAL A 52 -9.70 11.03 11.40
N GLU A 53 -8.97 9.91 11.47
CA GLU A 53 -8.61 9.10 10.30
C GLU A 53 -9.86 8.45 9.68
N CYS A 54 -10.77 7.91 10.49
CA CYS A 54 -12.05 7.39 10.03
C CYS A 54 -12.90 8.47 9.34
N ALA A 55 -12.99 9.67 9.95
CA ALA A 55 -13.71 10.80 9.36
C ALA A 55 -13.11 11.24 8.03
N ALA A 56 -11.78 11.26 7.91
CA ALA A 56 -11.08 11.62 6.67
C ALA A 56 -11.38 10.64 5.53
N VAL A 57 -11.40 9.33 5.82
CA VAL A 57 -11.76 8.29 4.83
C VAL A 57 -13.20 8.46 4.36
N LEU A 58 -14.15 8.67 5.29
CA LEU A 58 -15.55 8.92 4.95
C LEU A 58 -15.71 10.20 4.11
N ALA A 59 -15.04 11.28 4.47
CA ALA A 59 -15.06 12.52 3.70
C ALA A 59 -14.46 12.36 2.30
N ALA A 60 -13.42 11.54 2.15
CA ALA A 60 -12.86 11.20 0.83
C ALA A 60 -13.86 10.41 -0.03
N PHE A 61 -14.53 9.42 0.57
CA PHE A 61 -15.54 8.62 -0.10
C PHE A 61 -16.74 9.47 -0.59
N LEU A 62 -17.21 10.41 0.24
CA LEU A 62 -18.34 11.29 -0.10
C LEU A 62 -18.02 12.24 -1.26
N ARG A 63 -16.76 12.60 -1.48
CA ARG A 63 -16.32 13.44 -2.62
C ARG A 63 -16.40 12.73 -3.97
N ILE A 64 -16.58 11.41 -4.00
CA ILE A 64 -16.72 10.66 -5.24
C ILE A 64 -18.10 10.94 -5.83
N GLY A 65 -18.17 11.81 -6.85
CA GLY A 65 -19.41 12.18 -7.53
C GLY A 65 -19.97 11.12 -8.47
N ASP A 66 -19.11 10.27 -9.04
CA ASP A 66 -19.55 9.20 -9.95
C ASP A 66 -20.09 7.98 -9.15
N PRO A 67 -21.36 7.58 -9.36
CA PRO A 67 -21.94 6.41 -8.67
C PRO A 67 -21.24 5.09 -9.03
N ASN A 68 -20.65 4.95 -10.23
CA ASN A 68 -19.91 3.74 -10.59
C ASN A 68 -18.58 3.65 -9.85
N ALA A 69 -17.80 4.74 -9.84
CA ALA A 69 -16.58 4.83 -9.04
C ALA A 69 -16.84 4.59 -7.54
N ARG A 70 -17.96 5.13 -7.01
CA ARG A 70 -18.36 4.93 -5.62
C ARG A 70 -18.62 3.45 -5.30
N ARG A 71 -19.35 2.75 -6.18
CA ARG A 71 -19.59 1.29 -6.03
C ARG A 71 -18.30 0.49 -6.08
N ARG A 72 -17.41 0.81 -7.02
CA ARG A 72 -16.11 0.13 -7.14
C ARG A 72 -15.25 0.33 -5.89
N CYS A 73 -15.25 1.53 -5.32
CA CYS A 73 -14.55 1.83 -4.07
C CYS A 73 -15.06 0.96 -2.91
N LEU A 74 -16.38 0.78 -2.78
CA LEU A 74 -16.96 -0.11 -1.77
C LEU A 74 -16.56 -1.57 -1.98
N SER A 75 -16.60 -2.08 -3.22
CA SER A 75 -16.19 -3.46 -3.50
C SER A 75 -14.72 -3.73 -3.14
N LEU A 76 -13.83 -2.75 -3.37
CA LEU A 76 -12.43 -2.87 -2.98
C LEU A 76 -12.26 -2.88 -1.45
N LEU A 77 -12.96 -2.00 -0.74
CA LEU A 77 -12.94 -1.99 0.73
C LEU A 77 -13.46 -3.30 1.32
N GLN A 78 -14.53 -3.85 0.74
CA GLN A 78 -15.09 -5.13 1.18
C GLN A 78 -14.12 -6.30 0.94
N ALA A 79 -13.49 -6.37 -0.24
CA ALA A 79 -12.50 -7.40 -0.54
C ALA A 79 -11.28 -7.35 0.40
N LEU A 80 -10.91 -6.16 0.88
CA LEU A 80 -9.84 -5.98 1.87
C LEU A 80 -10.27 -6.33 3.31
N ALA A 81 -11.56 -6.25 3.62
CA ALA A 81 -12.09 -6.54 4.95
C ALA A 81 -12.35 -8.04 5.16
N GLU A 82 -12.64 -8.77 4.08
CA GLU A 82 -12.98 -10.20 4.08
C GLU A 82 -11.79 -11.12 3.70
N GLY A 83 -10.66 -10.56 3.28
CA GLY A 83 -9.42 -11.28 2.92
C GLY A 83 -8.41 -11.30 4.05
#